data_AF-A0A9P8F763-F1
#
_entry.id   AF-A0A9P8F763-F1
#
_cell.length_a   1.000
_cell.length_b   1.000
_cell.length_c   1.000
_cell.angle_alpha   90.00
_cell.angle_beta   90.00
_cell.angle_gamma   90.00
#
_symmetry.space_group_name_H-M   'P 1'
#
loop_
_entity.id
_entity.type
_entity.pdbx_description
1 polymer ?
#
loop_
_entity_poly.entity_id
_entity_poly.type
_entity_poly.pdbx_seq_one_letter_code
_entity_poly.pdbx_strand_id
1 'polypeptide(L)'
;TIRGAQDTLTMTRDIILDLLALVVFMAGDLEEEELSPEFRPSELYEQLVVKLKEHNVLLWLASNVREEPSKKAKDAPESPVSKSNKSLSHPTLTVLESIFIGDWHSLRFPASETLPFLITYWCRAWTYGANISNAYNDVVLYVLGNLLKHQDYNLATDFLRFVPEGPWASYLRGRLNLAVGEYAVAAEYFKQAAEKLAEKTLKIDGLDTSNLIDLQARNFFNDGLPRYYLHISYLFERSRLHAYTADFASLAAQEFAVNFENFDDNSLIDLDTRKQGMQSSPAATKVNLAMEEIKLLRVRELKEDILTRVFNASLQICRYKPAFDALLVLGNPVLRKTSLQALLQSLIATNRMSILLSLPFPEYLLPEVDDILLSLARKHLSFSPTPTPGQPQYHQVMYTWRIHNNDFRGASEILFERLQRLRHSTAKVFEPDDETLVEAYLVLINTLACCGKDEGWILADRVEEEYQRGKSVSASHGKKRRIVTLEDVRKEYQAELDRRSEMQQGRFALTTSDEMDMF
;
A
#
# COMPACT_ATOMS: atom_id res chain seq x y z
N THR A 1 27.73 -10.15 -37.87
CA THR A 1 26.56 -9.52 -38.52
C THR A 1 26.18 -8.23 -37.82
N ILE A 2 25.96 -8.22 -36.49
CA ILE A 2 25.58 -7.01 -35.74
C ILE A 2 26.55 -5.85 -35.93
N ARG A 3 27.87 -6.09 -35.81
CA ARG A 3 28.88 -5.04 -36.03
C ARG A 3 28.80 -4.44 -37.43
N GLY A 4 28.55 -5.28 -38.44
CA GLY A 4 28.29 -4.82 -39.80
C GLY A 4 27.00 -3.99 -39.89
N ALA A 5 25.95 -4.35 -39.14
CA ALA A 5 24.73 -3.55 -39.05
C ALA A 5 24.96 -2.20 -38.33
N GLN A 6 25.75 -2.17 -37.26
CA GLN A 6 26.15 -0.92 -36.56
C GLN A 6 26.92 0.01 -37.51
N ASP A 7 27.92 -0.53 -38.22
CA ASP A 7 28.72 0.25 -39.17
C ASP A 7 27.84 0.80 -40.31
N THR A 8 26.89 0.00 -40.82
CA THR A 8 25.95 0.50 -41.84
C THR A 8 24.95 1.54 -41.30
N LEU A 9 24.49 1.39 -40.04
CA LEU A 9 23.59 2.37 -39.41
C LEU A 9 24.30 3.70 -39.15
N THR A 10 25.55 3.68 -38.71
CA THR A 10 26.36 4.89 -38.49
C THR A 10 26.62 5.63 -39.80
N MET A 11 27.06 4.93 -40.84
CA MET A 11 27.24 5.52 -42.17
C MET A 11 25.94 6.10 -42.72
N THR A 12 24.81 5.39 -42.56
CA THR A 12 23.51 5.88 -43.05
C THR A 12 23.06 7.12 -42.29
N ARG A 13 23.28 7.19 -40.97
CA ARG A 13 22.98 8.38 -40.17
C ARG A 13 23.76 9.60 -40.68
N ASP A 14 25.05 9.43 -40.95
CA ASP A 14 25.91 10.53 -41.41
C ASP A 14 25.44 11.03 -42.79
N ILE A 15 25.09 10.12 -43.71
CA ILE A 15 24.49 10.48 -45.02
C ILE A 15 23.17 11.24 -44.84
N ILE A 16 22.29 10.82 -43.91
CA ILE A 16 21.02 11.51 -43.65
C ILE A 16 21.26 12.92 -43.10
N LEU A 17 22.26 13.10 -42.23
CA LEU A 17 22.63 14.41 -41.69
C LEU A 17 23.18 15.33 -42.79
N ASP A 18 24.03 14.81 -43.68
CA ASP A 18 24.56 15.56 -44.82
C ASP A 18 23.44 15.97 -45.78
N LEU A 19 22.50 15.06 -46.06
CA LEU A 19 21.31 15.36 -46.88
C LEU A 19 20.40 16.41 -46.21
N LEU A 20 20.23 16.34 -44.89
CA LEU A 20 19.43 17.33 -44.15
C LEU A 20 20.10 18.70 -44.18
N ALA A 21 21.42 18.76 -44.00
CA ALA A 21 22.19 20.00 -44.12
C ALA A 21 22.08 20.60 -45.54
N LEU A 22 22.17 19.75 -46.57
CA LEU A 22 22.00 20.16 -47.97
C LEU A 22 20.61 20.76 -48.23
N VAL A 23 19.56 20.15 -47.66
CA VAL A 23 18.17 20.59 -47.85
C VAL A 23 17.90 21.91 -47.14
N VAL A 24 18.44 22.08 -45.93
CA VAL A 24 18.36 23.35 -45.20
C VAL A 24 19.13 24.44 -45.94
N PHE A 25 20.32 24.13 -46.46
CA PHE A 25 21.10 25.06 -47.29
C PHE A 25 20.34 25.47 -48.56
N MET A 26 19.81 24.50 -49.31
CA MET A 26 19.03 24.77 -50.52
C MET A 26 17.77 25.60 -50.24
N ALA A 27 17.13 25.42 -49.09
CA ALA A 27 15.93 26.17 -48.74
C ALA A 27 16.20 27.56 -48.15
N GLY A 28 17.39 27.77 -47.57
CA GLY A 28 17.76 29.00 -46.87
C GLY A 28 18.57 30.00 -47.71
N ASP A 29 19.48 29.50 -48.55
CA ASP A 29 20.47 30.34 -49.24
C ASP A 29 20.24 30.47 -50.75
N LEU A 30 19.39 29.63 -51.38
CA LEU A 30 19.08 29.73 -52.81
C LEU A 30 17.82 30.59 -53.04
N GLU A 31 17.85 31.42 -54.07
CA GLU A 31 16.69 32.18 -54.52
C GLU A 31 15.64 31.23 -55.15
N GLU A 32 14.35 31.55 -55.04
CA GLU A 32 13.26 30.71 -55.58
C GLU A 32 13.39 30.43 -57.09
N GLU A 33 14.14 31.26 -57.82
CA GLU A 33 14.42 31.10 -59.26
C GLU A 33 15.50 30.04 -59.57
N GLU A 34 16.37 29.73 -58.62
CA GLU A 34 17.44 28.72 -58.75
C GLU A 34 16.96 27.32 -58.33
N LEU A 35 15.83 27.24 -57.63
CA LEU A 35 15.20 25.98 -57.22
C LEU A 35 14.35 25.40 -58.36
N SER A 36 14.42 24.07 -58.53
CA SER A 36 13.47 23.42 -59.43
C SER A 36 12.05 23.53 -58.85
N PRO A 37 11.02 23.79 -59.68
CA PRO A 37 9.65 23.98 -59.21
C PRO A 37 9.01 22.71 -58.61
N GLU A 38 9.65 21.55 -58.81
CA GLU A 38 9.24 20.27 -58.24
C GLU A 38 9.87 19.99 -56.87
N PHE A 39 10.91 20.74 -56.48
CA PHE A 39 11.61 20.52 -55.22
C PHE A 39 10.79 21.07 -54.04
N ARG A 40 10.38 20.17 -53.15
CA ARG A 40 9.64 20.49 -51.93
C ARG A 40 10.54 20.30 -50.70
N PRO A 41 11.26 21.34 -50.27
CA PRO A 41 12.21 21.23 -49.16
C PRO A 41 11.54 20.85 -47.84
N SER A 42 10.32 21.33 -47.58
CA SER A 42 9.57 21.03 -46.34
C SER A 42 9.20 19.55 -46.22
N GLU A 43 8.61 18.98 -47.27
CA GLU A 43 8.20 17.56 -47.32
C GLU A 43 9.41 16.63 -47.18
N LEU A 44 10.52 16.98 -47.85
CA LEU A 44 11.74 16.19 -47.81
C LEU A 44 12.46 16.30 -46.45
N TYR A 45 12.45 17.49 -45.83
CA TYR A 45 12.95 17.67 -44.47
C TYR A 45 12.18 16.81 -43.45
N GLU A 46 10.84 16.81 -43.51
CA GLU A 46 10.01 15.99 -42.62
C GLU A 46 10.31 14.48 -42.77
N GLN A 47 10.43 13.99 -44.01
CA GLN A 47 10.76 12.59 -44.28
C GLN A 47 12.17 12.23 -43.77
N LEU A 48 13.17 13.10 -43.99
CA LEU A 48 14.53 12.88 -43.50
C LEU A 48 14.60 12.87 -41.97
N VAL A 49 13.87 13.75 -41.29
CA VAL A 49 13.81 13.79 -39.81
C VAL A 49 13.17 12.51 -39.24
N VAL A 50 12.09 12.02 -39.86
CA VAL A 50 11.46 10.74 -39.45
C VAL A 50 12.45 9.58 -39.61
N LYS A 51 13.14 9.52 -40.76
CA LYS A 51 14.16 8.49 -41.00
C LYS A 51 15.35 8.61 -40.05
N LEU A 52 15.80 9.82 -39.73
CA LEU A 52 16.88 10.04 -38.76
C LEU A 52 16.52 9.51 -37.37
N LYS A 53 15.28 9.75 -36.91
CA LYS A 53 14.79 9.22 -35.62
C LYS A 53 14.80 7.69 -35.58
N GLU A 54 14.34 7.03 -36.65
CA GLU A 54 14.37 5.57 -36.77
C GLU A 54 15.80 5.02 -36.66
N HIS A 55 16.74 5.59 -37.42
CA HIS A 55 18.12 5.15 -37.43
C HIS A 55 18.80 5.37 -36.08
N ASN A 56 18.47 6.46 -35.37
CA ASN A 56 19.00 6.70 -34.04
C ASN A 56 18.49 5.68 -33.01
N VAL A 57 17.21 5.27 -33.09
CA VAL A 57 16.66 4.21 -32.23
C VAL A 57 17.33 2.87 -32.53
N LEU A 58 17.43 2.48 -33.81
CA LEU A 58 18.10 1.25 -34.22
C LEU A 58 19.58 1.24 -33.83
N LEU A 59 20.27 2.36 -33.99
CA LEU A 59 21.67 2.51 -33.59
C LEU A 59 21.83 2.35 -32.08
N TRP A 60 20.94 2.94 -31.29
CA TRP A 60 20.94 2.77 -29.84
C TRP A 60 20.69 1.31 -29.45
N LEU A 61 19.71 0.65 -30.06
CA LEU A 61 19.41 -0.76 -29.81
C LEU A 61 20.56 -1.69 -30.18
N ALA A 62 21.25 -1.40 -31.29
CA ALA A 62 22.39 -2.17 -31.75
C ALA A 62 23.62 -1.94 -30.87
N SER A 63 23.80 -0.74 -30.31
CA SER A 63 24.99 -0.37 -29.53
C SER A 63 24.93 -0.85 -28.07
N ASN A 64 23.73 -1.01 -27.52
CA ASN A 64 23.56 -1.43 -26.13
C ASN A 64 23.42 -2.95 -26.00
N VAL A 65 24.03 -3.48 -24.95
CA VAL A 65 24.07 -4.90 -24.62
C VAL A 65 23.30 -5.14 -23.33
N ARG A 66 22.55 -6.25 -23.29
CA ARG A 66 21.76 -6.72 -22.15
C ARG A 66 22.17 -8.15 -21.80
N GLU A 67 22.11 -8.47 -20.52
CA GLU A 67 22.16 -9.85 -20.05
C GLU A 67 20.74 -10.44 -20.04
N GLU A 68 20.50 -11.51 -20.80
CA GLU A 68 19.18 -12.15 -20.76
C GLU A 68 19.02 -13.02 -19.49
N PRO A 69 17.92 -12.86 -18.72
CA PRO A 69 17.55 -13.86 -17.74
C PRO A 69 17.08 -15.11 -18.48
N SER A 70 17.74 -16.24 -18.20
CA SER A 70 17.41 -17.57 -18.72
C SER A 70 15.90 -17.77 -18.76
N LYS A 71 15.29 -17.78 -19.95
CA LYS A 71 13.95 -18.32 -20.15
C LYS A 71 13.96 -19.70 -19.49
N LYS A 72 13.13 -19.92 -18.46
CA LYS A 72 12.88 -21.28 -17.97
C LYS A 72 12.39 -22.05 -19.18
N ALA A 73 13.25 -22.89 -19.74
CA ALA A 73 12.96 -23.70 -20.90
C ALA A 73 11.77 -24.60 -20.54
N LYS A 74 10.57 -24.19 -20.94
CA LYS A 74 9.49 -25.13 -21.15
C LYS A 74 9.68 -25.66 -22.57
N ASP A 75 9.82 -26.97 -22.63
CA ASP A 75 9.69 -27.82 -23.81
C ASP A 75 10.85 -27.82 -24.80
N ALA A 76 11.99 -28.36 -24.36
CA ALA A 76 12.88 -29.13 -25.25
C ALA A 76 13.03 -30.55 -24.67
N PRO A 77 12.79 -31.63 -25.45
CA PRO A 77 12.91 -32.99 -24.96
C PRO A 77 14.36 -33.28 -24.55
N GLU A 78 14.55 -33.69 -23.30
CA GLU A 78 15.84 -33.99 -22.71
C GLU A 78 16.59 -35.06 -23.51
N SER A 79 17.77 -34.72 -24.02
CA SER A 79 18.78 -35.70 -24.42
C SER A 79 19.77 -35.88 -23.25
N PRO A 80 20.00 -37.11 -22.75
CA PRO A 80 20.68 -37.33 -21.50
C PRO A 80 22.17 -37.60 -21.74
N VAL A 81 22.93 -36.62 -22.22
CA VAL A 81 24.40 -36.71 -22.14
C VAL A 81 24.97 -35.33 -21.85
N SER A 82 25.87 -35.29 -20.87
CA SER A 82 26.69 -34.16 -20.40
C SER A 82 26.12 -33.25 -19.30
N LYS A 83 25.99 -33.81 -18.09
CA LYS A 83 26.12 -33.06 -16.84
C LYS A 83 27.60 -32.83 -16.54
N SER A 84 28.19 -31.78 -17.10
CA SER A 84 29.42 -31.20 -16.56
C SER A 84 29.38 -29.69 -16.69
N ASN A 85 29.31 -29.01 -15.54
CA ASN A 85 29.65 -27.61 -15.33
C ASN A 85 29.15 -26.59 -16.37
N LYS A 86 27.83 -26.49 -16.58
CA LYS A 86 27.25 -25.23 -17.08
C LYS A 86 27.22 -24.23 -15.93
N SER A 87 28.28 -23.44 -15.77
CA SER A 87 28.11 -22.09 -15.23
C SER A 87 26.93 -21.47 -15.99
N LEU A 88 25.93 -20.95 -15.27
CA LEU A 88 24.84 -20.18 -15.89
C LEU A 88 25.44 -18.92 -16.51
N SER A 89 26.01 -19.06 -17.70
CA SER A 89 26.44 -17.93 -18.51
C SER A 89 25.17 -17.31 -19.05
N HIS A 90 24.78 -16.17 -18.49
CA HIS A 90 23.81 -15.30 -19.12
C HIS A 90 24.42 -14.82 -20.44
N PRO A 91 23.89 -15.20 -21.61
CA PRO A 91 24.43 -14.68 -22.85
C PRO A 91 24.16 -13.18 -22.89
N THR A 92 25.22 -12.40 -23.00
CA THR A 92 25.16 -10.97 -23.31
C THR A 92 24.74 -10.84 -24.77
N LEU A 93 23.52 -10.37 -25.01
CA LEU A 93 22.98 -10.13 -26.35
C LEU A 93 22.77 -8.63 -26.54
N THR A 94 22.85 -8.16 -27.78
CA THR A 94 22.43 -6.77 -28.04
C THR A 94 20.94 -6.61 -27.77
N VAL A 95 20.51 -5.42 -27.34
CA VAL A 95 19.08 -5.16 -27.09
C VAL A 95 18.28 -5.37 -28.39
N LEU A 96 18.87 -5.02 -29.53
CA LEU A 96 18.31 -5.31 -30.86
C LEU A 96 18.05 -6.82 -31.06
N GLU A 97 19.00 -7.67 -30.70
CA GLU A 97 18.82 -9.12 -30.77
C GLU A 97 17.73 -9.60 -29.81
N SER A 98 17.84 -9.26 -28.53
CA SER A 98 16.88 -9.72 -27.50
C SER A 98 15.42 -9.39 -27.84
N ILE A 99 15.18 -8.19 -28.39
CA ILE A 99 13.84 -7.71 -28.70
C ILE A 99 13.31 -8.31 -30.00
N PHE A 100 14.14 -8.37 -31.04
CA PHE A 100 13.66 -8.75 -32.37
C PHE A 100 13.84 -10.22 -32.72
N ILE A 101 14.64 -11.04 -32.02
CA ILE A 101 14.86 -12.47 -32.37
C ILE A 101 13.55 -13.24 -32.68
N GLY A 102 12.43 -12.90 -32.02
CA GLY A 102 11.12 -13.50 -32.26
C GLY A 102 10.44 -13.13 -33.59
N ASP A 103 10.64 -11.91 -34.09
CA ASP A 103 9.97 -11.40 -35.30
C ASP A 103 10.61 -11.93 -36.60
N TRP A 104 11.79 -12.53 -36.48
CA TRP A 104 12.61 -13.01 -37.60
C TRP A 104 12.14 -14.36 -38.16
N HIS A 105 11.18 -15.03 -37.51
CA HIS A 105 10.53 -16.22 -38.07
C HIS A 105 9.79 -15.91 -39.40
N SER A 106 9.47 -14.63 -39.63
CA SER A 106 8.83 -14.15 -40.84
C SER A 106 9.81 -13.87 -41.99
N LEU A 107 11.12 -13.76 -41.70
CA LEU A 107 12.14 -13.49 -42.71
C LEU A 107 12.48 -14.77 -43.46
N ARG A 108 12.47 -14.70 -44.79
CA ARG A 108 12.81 -15.85 -45.62
C ARG A 108 14.28 -16.19 -45.44
N PHE A 109 14.57 -17.47 -45.23
CA PHE A 109 15.92 -18.01 -45.11
C PHE A 109 16.36 -18.52 -46.48
N PRO A 110 17.29 -17.85 -47.20
CA PRO A 110 17.86 -18.39 -48.42
C PRO A 110 18.79 -19.56 -48.03
N ALA A 111 18.37 -20.80 -48.31
CA ALA A 111 19.06 -22.00 -47.82
C ALA A 111 20.30 -22.40 -48.64
N SER A 112 20.64 -21.69 -49.72
CA SER A 112 21.61 -22.16 -50.74
C SER A 112 22.63 -21.12 -51.17
N GLU A 113 23.06 -20.22 -50.29
CA GLU A 113 23.97 -19.12 -50.67
C GLU A 113 25.26 -19.05 -49.84
N THR A 114 26.28 -18.40 -50.41
CA THR A 114 27.61 -18.26 -49.80
C THR A 114 27.57 -17.42 -48.52
N LEU A 115 28.47 -17.71 -47.59
CA LEU A 115 28.53 -17.04 -46.28
C LEU A 115 28.61 -15.50 -46.35
N PRO A 116 29.34 -14.86 -47.29
CA PRO A 116 29.34 -13.41 -47.44
C PRO A 116 27.99 -12.82 -47.87
N PHE A 117 27.26 -13.51 -48.74
CA PHE A 117 25.91 -13.09 -49.15
C PHE A 117 24.95 -13.14 -47.97
N LEU A 118 24.99 -14.24 -47.21
CA LEU A 118 24.18 -14.39 -46.00
C LEU A 118 24.48 -13.26 -45.02
N ILE A 119 25.76 -12.97 -44.72
CA ILE A 119 26.12 -11.85 -43.81
C ILE A 119 25.53 -10.53 -44.30
N THR A 120 25.62 -10.24 -45.59
CA THR A 120 25.08 -9.01 -46.19
C THR A 120 23.55 -8.95 -46.09
N TYR A 121 22.88 -10.07 -46.34
CA TYR A 121 21.44 -10.22 -46.18
C TYR A 121 21.00 -10.00 -44.73
N TRP A 122 21.71 -10.61 -43.76
CA TRP A 122 21.44 -10.42 -42.34
C TRP A 122 21.66 -8.96 -41.92
N CYS A 123 22.77 -8.33 -42.32
CA CYS A 123 23.00 -6.91 -42.03
C CYS A 123 21.88 -6.03 -42.58
N ARG A 124 21.44 -6.26 -43.83
CA ARG A 124 20.32 -5.53 -44.45
C ARG A 124 18.99 -5.77 -43.76
N ALA A 125 18.73 -7.00 -43.32
CA ALA A 125 17.53 -7.33 -42.57
C ALA A 125 17.52 -6.63 -41.21
N TRP A 126 18.68 -6.52 -40.54
CA TRP A 126 18.81 -5.81 -39.26
C TRP A 126 18.63 -4.30 -39.39
N THR A 127 19.00 -3.71 -40.54
CA THR A 127 18.91 -2.26 -40.76
C THR A 127 17.62 -1.79 -41.44
N TYR A 128 17.08 -2.57 -42.38
CA TYR A 128 15.95 -2.16 -43.22
C TYR A 128 14.75 -3.12 -43.17
N GLY A 129 14.85 -4.25 -42.47
CA GLY A 129 13.80 -5.28 -42.42
C GLY A 129 12.60 -4.88 -41.57
N ALA A 130 12.81 -4.09 -40.52
CA ALA A 130 11.73 -3.52 -39.70
C ALA A 130 11.44 -2.10 -40.20
N ASN A 131 10.36 -1.90 -40.95
CA ASN A 131 9.92 -0.55 -41.30
C ASN A 131 9.27 0.11 -40.07
N ILE A 132 10.11 0.62 -39.15
CA ILE A 132 9.70 1.24 -37.89
C ILE A 132 8.92 2.54 -38.14
N SER A 133 9.00 3.12 -39.34
CA SER A 133 8.35 4.39 -39.71
C SER A 133 6.85 4.43 -39.40
N ASN A 134 6.14 3.34 -39.69
CA ASN A 134 4.68 3.32 -39.61
C ASN A 134 4.16 3.06 -38.19
N ALA A 135 5.02 2.52 -37.30
CA ALA A 135 4.67 2.13 -35.94
C ALA A 135 5.74 2.61 -34.93
N TYR A 136 6.37 3.76 -35.19
CA TYR A 136 7.50 4.26 -34.39
C TYR A 136 7.13 4.36 -32.91
N ASN A 137 5.95 4.91 -32.62
CA ASN A 137 5.47 5.08 -31.25
C ASN A 137 5.29 3.72 -30.55
N ASP A 138 4.65 2.75 -31.20
CA ASP A 138 4.35 1.44 -30.61
C ASP A 138 5.63 0.62 -30.38
N VAL A 139 6.58 0.69 -31.32
CA VAL A 139 7.88 0.01 -31.20
C VAL A 139 8.71 0.62 -30.06
N VAL A 140 8.78 1.94 -29.97
CA VAL A 140 9.53 2.61 -28.89
C VAL A 140 8.89 2.34 -27.52
N LEU A 141 7.56 2.32 -27.43
CA LEU A 141 6.85 1.97 -26.19
C LEU A 141 7.03 0.50 -25.82
N TYR A 142 7.03 -0.40 -26.81
CA TYR A 142 7.34 -1.82 -26.61
C TYR A 142 8.76 -2.04 -26.08
N VAL A 143 9.75 -1.37 -26.69
CA VAL A 143 11.14 -1.42 -26.25
C VAL A 143 11.25 -0.94 -24.81
N LEU A 144 10.67 0.21 -24.46
CA LEU A 144 10.69 0.72 -23.10
C LEU A 144 10.00 -0.23 -22.10
N GLY A 145 8.85 -0.80 -22.46
CA GLY A 145 8.13 -1.77 -21.65
C GLY A 145 8.92 -3.07 -21.43
N ASN A 146 9.60 -3.56 -22.48
CA ASN A 146 10.51 -4.69 -22.39
C ASN A 146 11.72 -4.37 -21.50
N LEU A 147 12.32 -3.19 -21.65
CA LEU A 147 13.42 -2.77 -20.79
C LEU A 147 13.04 -2.80 -19.30
N LEU A 148 11.86 -2.26 -18.98
CA LEU A 148 11.29 -2.26 -17.62
C LEU A 148 10.98 -3.65 -17.09
N LYS A 149 10.43 -4.55 -17.92
CA LYS A 149 10.10 -5.94 -17.53
C LYS A 149 11.33 -6.71 -17.04
N HIS A 150 12.47 -6.45 -17.65
CA HIS A 150 13.75 -7.08 -17.34
C HIS A 150 14.58 -6.30 -16.30
N GLN A 151 14.06 -5.19 -15.75
CA GLN A 151 14.70 -4.39 -14.70
C GLN A 151 16.00 -3.66 -15.08
N ASP A 152 16.23 -3.40 -16.37
CA ASP A 152 17.40 -2.60 -16.79
C ASP A 152 17.09 -1.11 -16.77
N TYR A 153 17.08 -0.54 -15.58
CA TYR A 153 16.66 0.85 -15.37
C TYR A 153 17.61 1.87 -16.02
N ASN A 154 18.93 1.61 -16.02
CA ASN A 154 19.93 2.51 -16.61
C ASN A 154 19.80 2.60 -18.14
N LEU A 155 19.57 1.47 -18.80
CA LEU A 155 19.33 1.46 -20.25
C LEU A 155 17.99 2.13 -20.57
N ALA A 156 16.98 1.91 -19.71
CA ALA A 156 15.68 2.51 -19.90
C ALA A 156 15.71 4.04 -19.72
N THR A 157 16.48 4.59 -18.76
CA THR A 157 16.66 6.04 -18.58
C THR A 157 17.31 6.66 -19.81
N ASP A 158 18.33 6.02 -20.37
CA ASP A 158 19.01 6.49 -21.58
C ASP A 158 18.11 6.43 -22.82
N PHE A 159 17.13 5.53 -22.82
CA PHE A 159 16.19 5.36 -23.92
C PHE A 159 15.06 6.40 -23.91
N LEU A 160 14.79 7.06 -22.77
CA LEU A 160 13.70 8.04 -22.62
C LEU A 160 13.75 9.18 -23.65
N ARG A 161 14.94 9.56 -24.12
CA ARG A 161 15.12 10.62 -25.14
C ARG A 161 14.41 10.32 -26.46
N PHE A 162 14.14 9.05 -26.76
CA PHE A 162 13.49 8.64 -28.01
C PHE A 162 11.97 8.47 -27.86
N VAL A 163 11.47 8.47 -26.62
CA VAL A 163 10.08 8.14 -26.29
C VAL A 163 9.20 9.38 -26.49
N PRO A 164 8.18 9.32 -27.36
CA PRO A 164 7.26 10.43 -27.59
C PRO A 164 6.41 10.70 -26.35
N GLU A 165 5.81 11.89 -26.29
CA GLU A 165 4.82 12.20 -25.26
C GLU A 165 3.48 11.52 -25.60
N GLY A 166 2.96 10.77 -24.65
CA GLY A 166 1.71 10.04 -24.81
C GLY A 166 1.22 9.54 -23.46
N PRO A 167 -0.07 9.21 -23.31
CA PRO A 167 -0.62 8.79 -22.01
C PRO A 167 0.03 7.49 -21.51
N TRP A 168 0.22 6.52 -22.40
CA TRP A 168 0.95 5.30 -22.07
C TRP A 168 2.45 5.55 -21.83
N ALA A 169 3.05 6.46 -22.60
CA ALA A 169 4.45 6.86 -22.41
C ALA A 169 4.67 7.48 -21.03
N SER A 170 3.79 8.39 -20.59
CA SER A 170 3.83 9.01 -19.26
C SER A 170 3.66 7.97 -18.16
N TYR A 171 2.81 6.97 -18.33
CA TYR A 171 2.70 5.86 -17.39
C TYR A 171 3.98 5.00 -17.32
N LEU A 172 4.61 4.69 -18.46
CA LEU A 172 5.89 3.97 -18.49
C LEU A 172 7.03 4.80 -17.89
N ARG A 173 7.06 6.12 -18.14
CA ARG A 173 7.98 7.08 -17.48
C ARG A 173 7.78 7.08 -15.97
N GLY A 174 6.53 7.09 -15.50
CA GLY A 174 6.21 6.98 -14.07
C GLY A 174 6.70 5.67 -13.46
N ARG A 175 6.54 4.54 -14.17
CA ARG A 175 7.06 3.21 -13.75
C ARG A 175 8.57 3.19 -13.63
N LEU A 176 9.24 3.78 -14.62
CA LEU A 176 10.69 3.89 -14.66
C LEU A 176 11.20 4.72 -13.48
N ASN A 177 10.64 5.91 -13.28
CA ASN A 177 11.04 6.80 -12.18
C ASN A 177 10.74 6.19 -10.80
N LEU A 178 9.65 5.43 -10.66
CA LEU A 178 9.36 4.67 -9.44
C LEU A 178 10.46 3.64 -9.15
N ALA A 179 11.01 2.99 -10.18
CA ALA A 179 12.09 2.03 -10.00
C ALA A 179 13.46 2.69 -9.78
N VAL A 180 13.72 3.83 -10.40
CA VAL A 180 14.94 4.63 -10.21
C VAL A 180 14.99 5.26 -8.80
N GLY A 181 13.82 5.56 -8.22
CA GLY A 181 13.70 6.15 -6.87
C GLY A 181 13.21 7.60 -6.86
N GLU A 182 12.96 8.20 -8.02
CA GLU A 182 12.44 9.56 -8.17
C GLU A 182 10.91 9.59 -8.03
N TYR A 183 10.43 9.44 -6.80
CA TYR A 183 9.00 9.22 -6.52
C TYR A 183 8.11 10.43 -6.81
N ALA A 184 8.62 11.65 -6.61
CA ALA A 184 7.85 12.88 -6.85
C ALA A 184 7.55 13.05 -8.35
N VAL A 185 8.58 12.91 -9.19
CA VAL A 185 8.45 12.96 -10.65
C VAL A 185 7.59 11.81 -11.16
N ALA A 186 7.73 10.62 -10.59
CA ALA A 186 6.86 9.48 -10.91
C ALA A 186 5.37 9.80 -10.63
N ALA A 187 5.07 10.42 -9.49
CA ALA A 187 3.72 10.79 -9.11
C ALA A 187 3.09 11.79 -10.08
N GLU A 188 3.85 12.79 -10.54
CA GLU A 188 3.38 13.77 -11.54
C GLU A 188 3.06 13.10 -12.87
N TYR A 189 3.94 12.23 -13.37
CA TYR A 189 3.67 11.50 -14.61
C TYR A 189 2.46 10.57 -14.51
N PHE A 190 2.23 9.95 -13.35
CA PHE A 190 1.02 9.16 -13.12
C PHE A 190 -0.25 10.01 -13.14
N LYS A 191 -0.21 11.24 -12.58
CA LYS A 191 -1.34 12.17 -12.65
C LYS A 191 -1.62 12.63 -14.09
N GLN A 192 -0.58 12.97 -14.85
CA GLN A 192 -0.72 13.38 -16.26
C GLN A 192 -1.32 12.27 -17.14
N ALA A 193 -1.03 11.02 -16.84
CA ALA A 193 -1.54 9.87 -17.58
C ALA A 193 -2.98 9.49 -17.17
N ALA A 194 -3.48 9.99 -16.05
CA ALA A 194 -4.67 9.48 -15.38
C ALA A 194 -5.96 9.65 -16.19
N GLU A 195 -6.25 10.86 -16.66
CA GLU A 195 -7.49 11.16 -17.38
C GLU A 195 -7.63 10.29 -18.63
N LYS A 196 -6.60 10.28 -19.47
CA LYS A 196 -6.61 9.55 -20.75
C LYS A 196 -6.63 8.03 -20.59
N LEU A 197 -5.92 7.49 -19.59
CA LEU A 197 -5.90 6.03 -19.34
C LEU A 197 -7.13 5.52 -18.57
N ALA A 198 -7.86 6.41 -17.91
CA ALA A 198 -9.12 6.10 -17.23
C ALA A 198 -10.32 6.07 -18.18
N GLU A 199 -10.23 6.76 -19.32
CA GLU A 199 -11.27 6.78 -20.35
C GLU A 199 -11.49 5.40 -20.97
N LYS A 200 -12.77 5.06 -21.20
CA LYS A 200 -13.23 3.77 -21.76
C LYS A 200 -12.81 3.51 -23.21
N THR A 201 -12.25 4.53 -23.88
CA THR A 201 -11.98 4.56 -25.31
C THR A 201 -10.65 3.89 -25.67
N LEU A 202 -9.67 3.87 -24.75
CA LEU A 202 -8.35 3.30 -25.01
C LEU A 202 -8.31 1.81 -24.69
N LYS A 203 -8.23 0.95 -25.72
CA LYS A 203 -7.96 -0.48 -25.50
C LYS A 203 -6.49 -0.69 -25.16
N ILE A 204 -6.19 -0.98 -23.90
CA ILE A 204 -4.82 -1.22 -23.43
C ILE A 204 -4.21 -2.50 -23.99
N ASP A 205 -5.03 -3.42 -24.49
CA ASP A 205 -4.57 -4.61 -25.19
C ASP A 205 -3.69 -4.27 -26.42
N GLY A 206 -3.89 -3.09 -27.03
CA GLY A 206 -3.02 -2.59 -28.10
C GLY A 206 -1.81 -1.80 -27.62
N LEU A 207 -1.82 -1.29 -26.39
CA LEU A 207 -0.77 -0.43 -25.84
C LEU A 207 0.26 -1.19 -25.00
N ASP A 208 -0.17 -2.22 -24.26
CA ASP A 208 0.72 -3.11 -23.49
C ASP A 208 1.21 -4.28 -24.34
N THR A 209 1.87 -3.97 -25.46
CA THR A 209 2.53 -4.96 -26.35
C THR A 209 3.60 -5.76 -25.61
N SER A 210 4.19 -5.20 -24.56
CA SER A 210 5.24 -5.84 -23.74
C SER A 210 4.73 -6.85 -22.71
N ASN A 211 3.41 -6.94 -22.50
CA ASN A 211 2.80 -7.65 -21.37
C ASN A 211 3.50 -7.31 -20.04
N LEU A 212 3.68 -6.01 -19.79
CA LEU A 212 4.25 -5.47 -18.56
C LEU A 212 3.24 -5.57 -17.41
N ILE A 213 1.94 -5.48 -17.74
CA ILE A 213 0.86 -5.50 -16.76
C ILE A 213 0.21 -6.89 -16.72
N ASP A 214 0.13 -7.48 -15.52
CA ASP A 214 -0.60 -8.72 -15.27
C ASP A 214 -2.09 -8.59 -15.66
N LEU A 215 -2.71 -9.69 -16.09
CA LEU A 215 -4.12 -9.73 -16.51
C LEU A 215 -5.09 -9.14 -15.48
N GLN A 216 -4.79 -9.30 -14.18
CA GLN A 216 -5.55 -8.73 -13.07
C GLN A 216 -5.44 -7.21 -13.01
N ALA A 217 -4.23 -6.68 -13.25
CA ALA A 217 -3.97 -5.26 -13.19
C ALA A 217 -4.53 -4.51 -14.41
N ARG A 218 -4.79 -5.20 -15.52
CA ARG A 218 -5.48 -4.65 -16.71
C ARG A 218 -6.93 -4.27 -16.43
N ASN A 219 -7.59 -4.98 -15.51
CA ASN A 219 -8.98 -4.70 -15.13
C ASN A 219 -9.16 -3.38 -14.37
N PHE A 220 -8.06 -2.78 -13.87
CA PHE A 220 -8.12 -1.45 -13.24
C PHE A 220 -8.13 -0.30 -14.23
N PHE A 221 -7.83 -0.57 -15.49
CA PHE A 221 -7.88 0.42 -16.54
C PHE A 221 -9.21 0.32 -17.32
N ASN A 222 -9.62 1.41 -17.95
CA ASN A 222 -10.85 1.51 -18.75
C ASN A 222 -12.17 1.42 -17.97
N ASP A 223 -12.14 1.55 -16.64
CA ASP A 223 -13.37 1.56 -15.83
C ASP A 223 -13.37 2.68 -14.78
N GLY A 224 -12.88 3.85 -15.20
CA GLY A 224 -12.97 5.11 -14.45
C GLY A 224 -11.70 5.49 -13.68
N LEU A 225 -11.60 6.78 -13.40
CA LEU A 225 -10.46 7.40 -12.71
C LEU A 225 -10.17 6.81 -11.31
N PRO A 226 -11.18 6.43 -10.49
CA PRO A 226 -10.93 5.84 -9.17
C PRO A 226 -10.15 4.52 -9.22
N ARG A 227 -10.41 3.66 -10.22
CA ARG A 227 -9.71 2.37 -10.36
C ARG A 227 -8.27 2.56 -10.80
N TYR A 228 -8.02 3.55 -11.66
CA TYR A 228 -6.66 3.88 -12.09
C TYR A 228 -5.80 4.36 -10.91
N TYR A 229 -6.32 5.26 -10.08
CA TYR A 229 -5.60 5.69 -8.87
C TYR A 229 -5.43 4.56 -7.85
N LEU A 230 -6.40 3.65 -7.72
CA LEU A 230 -6.26 2.45 -6.90
C LEU A 230 -5.19 1.49 -7.44
N HIS A 231 -5.03 1.38 -8.77
CA HIS A 231 -3.90 0.66 -9.34
C HIS A 231 -2.60 1.33 -8.94
N ILE A 232 -2.47 2.64 -9.13
CA ILE A 232 -1.26 3.39 -8.73
C ILE A 232 -0.92 3.19 -7.26
N SER A 233 -1.92 3.25 -6.37
CA SER A 233 -1.72 3.05 -4.93
C SER A 233 -1.09 1.68 -4.64
N TYR A 234 -1.52 0.63 -5.35
CA TYR A 234 -0.97 -0.73 -5.21
C TYR A 234 0.51 -0.81 -5.60
N LEU A 235 0.98 -0.01 -6.56
CA LEU A 235 2.40 -0.08 -6.94
C LEU A 235 3.30 0.67 -5.96
N PHE A 236 2.83 1.80 -5.44
CA PHE A 236 3.53 2.49 -4.36
C PHE A 236 3.51 1.67 -3.06
N GLU A 237 2.46 0.89 -2.83
CA GLU A 237 2.39 -0.03 -1.69
C GLU A 237 3.40 -1.18 -1.86
N ARG A 238 3.53 -1.73 -3.08
CA ARG A 238 4.57 -2.74 -3.39
C ARG A 238 5.99 -2.21 -3.18
N SER A 239 6.25 -0.92 -3.40
CA SER A 239 7.52 -0.28 -3.09
C SER A 239 7.64 0.23 -1.64
N ARG A 240 6.65 -0.06 -0.77
CA ARG A 240 6.58 0.34 0.66
C ARG A 240 6.54 1.86 0.89
N LEU A 241 6.06 2.62 -0.08
CA LEU A 241 5.94 4.08 0.00
C LEU A 241 4.53 4.48 0.45
N HIS A 242 4.28 4.37 1.76
CA HIS A 242 2.95 4.58 2.32
C HIS A 242 2.41 6.01 2.08
N ALA A 243 3.28 7.04 2.10
CA ALA A 243 2.88 8.43 1.88
C ALA A 243 2.17 8.64 0.54
N TYR A 244 2.81 8.23 -0.56
CA TYR A 244 2.22 8.33 -1.90
C TYR A 244 1.02 7.39 -2.05
N THR A 245 1.03 6.21 -1.44
CA THR A 245 -0.14 5.33 -1.41
C THR A 245 -1.36 6.02 -0.79
N ALA A 246 -1.20 6.72 0.34
CA ALA A 246 -2.29 7.44 0.99
C ALA A 246 -2.78 8.61 0.14
N ASP A 247 -1.88 9.39 -0.46
CA ASP A 247 -2.26 10.53 -1.30
C ASP A 247 -3.05 10.06 -2.53
N PHE A 248 -2.56 9.05 -3.28
CA PHE A 248 -3.30 8.50 -4.42
C PHE A 248 -4.59 7.77 -4.03
N ALA A 249 -4.63 7.07 -2.90
CA ALA A 249 -5.85 6.45 -2.41
C ALA A 249 -6.89 7.50 -1.97
N SER A 250 -6.45 8.63 -1.40
CA SER A 250 -7.34 9.75 -1.06
C SER A 250 -7.89 10.44 -2.31
N LEU A 251 -7.07 10.62 -3.36
CA LEU A 251 -7.54 11.10 -4.66
C LEU A 251 -8.55 10.13 -5.29
N ALA A 252 -8.31 8.82 -5.20
CA ALA A 252 -9.28 7.81 -5.65
C ALA A 252 -10.61 7.92 -4.90
N ALA A 253 -10.57 8.15 -3.58
CA ALA A 253 -11.77 8.32 -2.76
C ALA A 253 -12.54 9.61 -3.07
N GLN A 254 -11.84 10.72 -3.32
CA GLN A 254 -12.45 11.99 -3.73
C GLN A 254 -13.13 11.88 -5.08
N GLU A 255 -12.43 11.31 -6.08
CA GLU A 255 -12.99 11.07 -7.40
C GLU A 255 -14.14 10.07 -7.38
N PHE A 256 -14.08 9.09 -6.48
CA PHE A 256 -15.20 8.19 -6.25
C PHE A 256 -16.40 8.95 -5.67
N ALA A 257 -16.18 9.81 -4.67
CA ALA A 257 -17.25 10.61 -4.09
C ALA A 257 -17.93 11.49 -5.15
N VAL A 258 -17.17 12.20 -5.98
CA VAL A 258 -17.70 13.07 -7.06
C VAL A 258 -18.44 12.28 -8.14
N ASN A 259 -17.86 11.19 -8.63
CA ASN A 259 -18.45 10.42 -9.74
C ASN A 259 -19.63 9.54 -9.28
N PHE A 260 -19.72 9.25 -7.99
CA PHE A 260 -20.74 8.39 -7.40
C PHE A 260 -21.52 9.08 -6.27
N GLU A 261 -21.68 10.42 -6.30
CA GLU A 261 -22.54 11.15 -5.35
C GLU A 261 -23.97 10.58 -5.29
N ASN A 262 -24.42 9.93 -6.37
CA ASN A 262 -25.74 9.30 -6.49
C ASN A 262 -25.76 7.80 -6.12
N PHE A 263 -24.64 7.22 -5.70
CA PHE A 263 -24.58 5.84 -5.21
C PHE A 263 -24.89 5.84 -3.71
N ASP A 264 -26.17 5.90 -3.38
CA ASP A 264 -26.62 5.67 -2.02
C ASP A 264 -26.62 4.17 -1.73
N ASP A 265 -26.23 3.78 -0.52
CA ASP A 265 -26.45 2.42 0.01
C ASP A 265 -27.94 2.02 -0.05
N ASN A 266 -28.84 3.02 -0.14
CA ASN A 266 -30.27 2.88 -0.40
C ASN A 266 -30.59 2.28 -1.77
N SER A 267 -29.73 2.42 -2.78
CA SER A 267 -29.95 1.88 -4.13
C SER A 267 -29.98 0.34 -4.17
N LEU A 268 -29.21 -0.33 -3.31
CA LEU A 268 -29.24 -1.79 -3.17
C LEU A 268 -30.53 -2.24 -2.46
N ILE A 269 -30.96 -1.50 -1.44
CA ILE A 269 -32.22 -1.75 -0.72
C ILE A 269 -33.42 -1.52 -1.66
N ASP A 270 -33.37 -0.50 -2.50
CA ASP A 270 -34.38 -0.21 -3.52
C ASP A 270 -34.41 -1.28 -4.62
N LEU A 271 -33.27 -1.87 -4.98
CA LEU A 271 -33.24 -2.99 -5.92
C LEU A 271 -33.74 -4.29 -5.30
N ASP A 272 -33.43 -4.54 -4.03
CA ASP A 272 -33.95 -5.71 -3.31
C ASP A 272 -35.48 -5.61 -3.14
N THR A 273 -36.01 -4.43 -2.83
CA THR A 273 -37.47 -4.22 -2.79
C THR A 273 -38.11 -4.36 -4.18
N ARG A 274 -37.47 -3.86 -5.26
CA ARG A 274 -37.92 -4.08 -6.64
C ARG A 274 -37.92 -5.55 -7.04
N LYS A 275 -36.88 -6.31 -6.68
CA LYS A 275 -36.80 -7.76 -6.94
C LYS A 275 -37.86 -8.55 -6.18
N GLN A 276 -38.12 -8.19 -4.93
CA GLN A 276 -39.18 -8.81 -4.13
C GLN A 276 -40.57 -8.54 -4.73
N GLY A 277 -40.80 -7.36 -5.31
CA GLY A 277 -42.04 -7.02 -6.01
C GLY A 277 -42.21 -7.64 -7.42
N MET A 278 -41.13 -8.10 -8.06
CA MET A 278 -41.11 -8.53 -9.47
C MET A 278 -40.99 -10.05 -9.69
N GLN A 279 -41.35 -10.88 -8.71
CA GLN A 279 -41.20 -12.35 -8.77
C GLN A 279 -41.86 -12.99 -10.03
N SER A 280 -42.90 -12.38 -10.61
CA SER A 280 -43.65 -12.86 -11.79
C SER A 280 -43.20 -12.29 -13.14
N SER A 281 -42.18 -11.41 -13.20
CA SER A 281 -41.78 -10.74 -14.45
C SER A 281 -40.90 -11.61 -15.39
N PRO A 282 -40.83 -11.28 -16.70
CA PRO A 282 -40.13 -12.07 -17.72
C PRO A 282 -38.63 -12.24 -17.43
N ALA A 283 -38.05 -13.39 -17.81
CA ALA A 283 -36.65 -13.75 -17.52
C ALA A 283 -35.62 -12.67 -17.93
N ALA A 284 -35.87 -11.91 -19.01
CA ALA A 284 -34.99 -10.82 -19.45
C ALA A 284 -34.88 -9.67 -18.43
N THR A 285 -35.96 -9.33 -17.73
CA THR A 285 -35.95 -8.28 -16.68
C THR A 285 -35.21 -8.74 -15.43
N LYS A 286 -35.30 -10.04 -15.09
CA LYS A 286 -34.53 -10.64 -13.99
C LYS A 286 -33.04 -10.63 -14.29
N VAL A 287 -32.65 -10.92 -15.53
CA VAL A 287 -31.23 -10.86 -15.97
C VAL A 287 -30.71 -9.43 -15.90
N ASN A 288 -31.49 -8.43 -16.33
CA ASN A 288 -31.08 -7.02 -16.24
C ASN A 288 -30.94 -6.55 -14.78
N LEU A 289 -31.89 -6.89 -13.90
CA LEU A 289 -31.82 -6.56 -12.47
C LEU A 289 -30.65 -7.28 -11.76
N ALA A 290 -30.36 -8.53 -12.14
CA ALA A 290 -29.20 -9.25 -11.63
C ALA A 290 -27.88 -8.63 -12.13
N MET A 291 -27.82 -8.19 -13.39
CA MET A 291 -26.66 -7.50 -13.94
C MET A 291 -26.44 -6.13 -13.25
N GLU A 292 -27.52 -5.43 -12.95
CA GLU A 292 -27.50 -4.16 -12.20
C GLU A 292 -27.01 -4.37 -10.76
N GLU A 293 -27.53 -5.39 -10.06
CA GLU A 293 -27.03 -5.76 -8.72
C GLU A 293 -25.54 -6.10 -8.75
N ILE A 294 -25.08 -6.94 -9.68
CA ILE A 294 -23.65 -7.30 -9.79
C ILE A 294 -22.80 -6.05 -10.00
N LYS A 295 -23.28 -5.09 -10.79
CA LYS A 295 -22.58 -3.82 -11.01
C LYS A 295 -22.50 -2.99 -9.72
N LEU A 296 -23.59 -2.88 -8.96
CA LEU A 296 -23.59 -2.12 -7.72
C LEU A 296 -22.75 -2.79 -6.62
N LEU A 297 -22.81 -4.12 -6.50
CA LEU A 297 -21.96 -4.87 -5.58
C LEU A 297 -20.47 -4.63 -5.89
N ARG A 298 -20.07 -4.65 -7.16
CA ARG A 298 -18.70 -4.31 -7.57
C ARG A 298 -18.31 -2.88 -7.19
N VAL A 299 -19.22 -1.92 -7.33
CA VAL A 299 -18.96 -0.52 -6.93
C VAL A 299 -18.78 -0.39 -5.43
N ARG A 300 -19.57 -1.12 -4.64
CA ARG A 300 -19.42 -1.18 -3.17
C ARG A 300 -18.11 -1.85 -2.76
N GLU A 301 -17.77 -3.00 -3.34
CA GLU A 301 -16.49 -3.68 -3.10
C GLU A 301 -15.32 -2.74 -3.39
N LEU A 302 -15.37 -1.98 -4.48
CA LEU A 302 -14.34 -0.99 -4.80
C LEU A 302 -14.27 0.16 -3.79
N LYS A 303 -15.42 0.68 -3.35
CA LYS A 303 -15.48 1.72 -2.31
C LYS A 303 -14.83 1.22 -1.03
N GLU A 304 -15.15 0.00 -0.61
CA GLU A 304 -14.58 -0.64 0.57
C GLU A 304 -13.07 -0.90 0.42
N ASP A 305 -12.63 -1.37 -0.75
CA ASP A 305 -11.21 -1.57 -1.07
C ASP A 305 -10.42 -0.25 -1.06
N ILE A 306 -10.97 0.83 -1.63
CA ILE A 306 -10.34 2.15 -1.60
C ILE A 306 -10.22 2.63 -0.16
N LEU A 307 -11.30 2.58 0.62
CA LEU A 307 -11.34 3.10 1.99
C LEU A 307 -10.45 2.30 2.94
N THR A 308 -10.43 0.97 2.83
CA THR A 308 -9.52 0.12 3.63
C THR A 308 -8.06 0.41 3.32
N ARG A 309 -7.71 0.71 2.06
CA ARG A 309 -6.36 1.13 1.68
C ARG A 309 -6.01 2.53 2.16
N VAL A 310 -6.90 3.50 2.02
CA VAL A 310 -6.70 4.85 2.60
C VAL A 310 -6.42 4.72 4.09
N PHE A 311 -7.22 3.91 4.78
CA PHE A 311 -7.07 3.64 6.20
C PHE A 311 -5.71 3.00 6.51
N ASN A 312 -5.35 1.89 5.87
CA ASN A 312 -4.08 1.21 6.14
C ASN A 312 -2.86 2.08 5.82
N ALA A 313 -2.88 2.81 4.70
CA ALA A 313 -1.78 3.70 4.33
C ALA A 313 -1.66 4.90 5.28
N SER A 314 -2.77 5.51 5.68
CA SER A 314 -2.79 6.64 6.62
C SER A 314 -2.39 6.24 8.05
N LEU A 315 -2.70 5.01 8.48
CA LEU A 315 -2.21 4.45 9.73
C LEU A 315 -0.68 4.39 9.76
N GLN A 316 -0.05 3.89 8.69
CA GLN A 316 1.40 3.77 8.64
C GLN A 316 2.11 5.13 8.66
N ILE A 317 1.49 6.19 8.12
CA ILE A 317 2.04 7.56 8.11
C ILE A 317 1.70 8.32 9.40
N CYS A 318 0.88 7.75 10.29
CA CYS A 318 0.35 8.45 11.46
C CYS A 318 -0.49 9.69 11.10
N ARG A 319 -1.12 9.72 9.92
CA ARG A 319 -2.09 10.77 9.54
C ARG A 319 -3.47 10.38 10.02
N TYR A 320 -3.79 10.71 11.26
CA TYR A 320 -5.01 10.22 11.92
C TYR A 320 -6.32 10.87 11.44
N LYS A 321 -6.31 12.12 10.96
CA LYS A 321 -7.54 12.78 10.49
C LYS A 321 -8.13 12.11 9.22
N PRO A 322 -7.36 11.93 8.12
CA PRO A 322 -7.88 11.22 6.95
C PRO A 322 -8.20 9.75 7.23
N ALA A 323 -7.46 9.11 8.15
CA ALA A 323 -7.76 7.75 8.58
C ALA A 323 -9.13 7.66 9.27
N PHE A 324 -9.43 8.65 10.12
CA PHE A 324 -10.70 8.74 10.84
C PHE A 324 -11.86 9.07 9.90
N ASP A 325 -11.68 10.03 8.99
CA ASP A 325 -12.69 10.37 7.98
C ASP A 325 -13.02 9.15 7.10
N ALA A 326 -12.01 8.38 6.67
CA ALA A 326 -12.23 7.12 5.95
C ALA A 326 -12.98 6.08 6.78
N LEU A 327 -12.71 5.99 8.09
CA LEU A 327 -13.39 5.08 9.01
C LEU A 327 -14.87 5.42 9.20
N LEU A 328 -15.22 6.70 9.22
CA LEU A 328 -16.61 7.14 9.28
C LEU A 328 -17.40 6.73 8.04
N VAL A 329 -16.77 6.76 6.87
CA VAL A 329 -17.41 6.40 5.60
C VAL A 329 -17.49 4.88 5.38
N LEU A 330 -16.67 4.09 6.07
CA LEU A 330 -16.72 2.62 5.99
C LEU A 330 -18.07 2.08 6.50
N GLY A 331 -18.92 1.61 5.60
CA GLY A 331 -20.24 1.05 5.91
C GLY A 331 -20.20 -0.31 6.63
N ASN A 332 -19.14 -1.10 6.45
CA ASN A 332 -19.05 -2.45 7.03
C ASN A 332 -18.69 -2.43 8.52
N PRO A 333 -19.55 -2.96 9.41
CA PRO A 333 -19.35 -2.88 10.86
C PRO A 333 -18.16 -3.74 11.34
N VAL A 334 -17.89 -4.88 10.69
CA VAL A 334 -16.77 -5.77 11.05
C VAL A 334 -15.43 -5.12 10.71
N LEU A 335 -15.30 -4.61 9.49
CA LEU A 335 -14.10 -3.89 9.05
C LEU A 335 -13.91 -2.59 9.84
N ARG A 336 -15.00 -1.92 10.21
CA ARG A 336 -14.96 -0.74 11.09
C ARG A 336 -14.37 -1.07 12.45
N LYS A 337 -14.77 -2.19 13.09
CA LYS A 337 -14.20 -2.60 14.38
C LYS A 337 -12.72 -2.97 14.30
N THR A 338 -12.31 -3.72 13.28
CA THR A 338 -10.90 -4.12 13.12
C THR A 338 -10.01 -2.94 12.75
N SER A 339 -10.47 -2.05 11.86
CA SER A 339 -9.78 -0.80 11.55
C SER A 339 -9.71 0.10 12.79
N LEU A 340 -10.81 0.29 13.53
CA LEU A 340 -10.80 1.07 14.77
C LEU A 340 -9.80 0.51 15.78
N GLN A 341 -9.78 -0.79 15.99
CA GLN A 341 -8.78 -1.44 16.84
C GLN A 341 -7.35 -1.17 16.37
N ALA A 342 -7.07 -1.27 15.07
CA ALA A 342 -5.74 -0.96 14.52
C ALA A 342 -5.38 0.53 14.67
N LEU A 343 -6.33 1.44 14.49
CA LEU A 343 -6.14 2.89 14.69
C LEU A 343 -5.80 3.18 16.15
N LEU A 344 -6.57 2.67 17.09
CA LEU A 344 -6.31 2.84 18.51
C LEU A 344 -4.97 2.23 18.93
N GLN A 345 -4.65 1.01 18.46
CA GLN A 345 -3.34 0.40 18.73
C GLN A 345 -2.19 1.27 18.22
N SER A 346 -2.30 1.84 17.01
CA SER A 346 -1.28 2.72 16.44
C SER A 346 -1.16 4.07 17.17
N LEU A 347 -2.29 4.65 17.62
CA LEU A 347 -2.33 5.89 18.40
C LEU A 347 -1.69 5.71 19.78
N ILE A 348 -1.94 4.56 20.41
CA ILE A 348 -1.35 4.24 21.70
C ILE A 348 0.15 3.96 21.55
N ALA A 349 0.54 3.18 20.54
CA ALA A 349 1.95 2.89 20.25
C ALA A 349 2.79 4.16 20.01
N THR A 350 2.20 5.18 19.39
CA THR A 350 2.87 6.46 19.09
C THR A 350 2.74 7.50 20.21
N ASN A 351 2.06 7.17 21.31
CA ASN A 351 1.82 8.05 22.47
C ASN A 351 1.20 9.42 22.10
N ARG A 352 0.32 9.46 21.09
CA ARG A 352 -0.34 10.70 20.62
C ARG A 352 -1.75 10.84 21.20
N MET A 353 -1.84 10.90 22.53
CA MET A 353 -3.11 11.01 23.26
C MET A 353 -3.88 12.30 22.98
N SER A 354 -3.18 13.43 22.77
CA SER A 354 -3.81 14.72 22.46
C SER A 354 -4.62 14.69 21.16
N ILE A 355 -4.16 13.92 20.17
CA ILE A 355 -4.87 13.77 18.90
C ILE A 355 -6.13 12.94 19.11
N LEU A 356 -6.06 11.86 19.89
CA LEU A 356 -7.21 11.03 20.22
C LEU A 356 -8.33 11.83 20.91
N LEU A 357 -7.99 12.72 21.84
CA LEU A 357 -8.96 13.59 22.51
C LEU A 357 -9.56 14.65 21.56
N SER A 358 -8.79 15.10 20.57
CA SER A 358 -9.25 16.10 19.60
C SER A 358 -10.08 15.53 18.44
N LEU A 359 -10.12 14.20 18.28
CA LEU A 359 -10.88 13.57 17.20
C LEU A 359 -12.38 13.55 17.56
N PRO A 360 -13.26 14.06 16.68
CA PRO A 360 -14.69 14.11 16.93
C PRO A 360 -15.31 12.72 16.70
N PHE A 361 -15.30 11.87 17.72
CA PHE A 361 -16.02 10.59 17.68
C PHE A 361 -17.54 10.83 17.70
N PRO A 362 -18.30 10.32 16.71
CA PRO A 362 -19.75 10.31 16.78
C PRO A 362 -20.24 9.50 17.98
N GLU A 363 -21.36 9.90 18.56
CA GLU A 363 -21.93 9.32 19.78
C GLU A 363 -22.17 7.80 19.67
N TYR A 364 -22.51 7.30 18.48
CA TYR A 364 -22.70 5.87 18.23
C TYR A 364 -21.42 5.03 18.27
N LEU A 365 -20.25 5.65 18.10
CA LEU A 365 -18.96 4.96 18.02
C LEU A 365 -18.22 4.94 19.37
N LEU A 366 -18.60 5.84 20.29
CA LEU A 366 -18.05 5.91 21.65
C LEU A 366 -18.08 4.58 22.43
N PRO A 367 -19.19 3.80 22.46
CA PRO A 367 -19.20 2.54 23.21
C PRO A 367 -18.29 1.48 22.57
N GLU A 368 -18.18 1.43 21.25
CA GLU A 368 -17.30 0.48 20.56
C GLU A 368 -15.82 0.83 20.77
N VAL A 369 -15.49 2.13 20.82
CA VAL A 369 -14.16 2.62 21.18
C VAL A 369 -13.83 2.23 22.62
N ASP A 370 -14.75 2.42 23.57
CA ASP A 370 -14.54 2.05 24.98
C ASP A 370 -14.28 0.55 25.14
N ASP A 371 -15.11 -0.30 24.53
CA ASP A 371 -14.98 -1.76 24.59
C ASP A 371 -13.64 -2.23 24.02
N ILE A 372 -13.21 -1.64 22.90
CA ILE A 372 -11.93 -1.97 22.28
C ILE A 372 -10.77 -1.50 23.16
N LEU A 373 -10.80 -0.26 23.65
CA LEU A 373 -9.78 0.26 24.56
C LEU A 373 -9.71 -0.54 25.86
N LEU A 374 -10.85 -0.95 26.41
CA LEU A 374 -10.95 -1.87 27.56
C LEU A 374 -10.25 -3.19 27.28
N SER A 375 -10.52 -3.80 26.12
CA SER A 375 -9.91 -5.07 25.73
C SER A 375 -8.38 -4.93 25.59
N LEU A 376 -7.90 -3.80 25.05
CA LEU A 376 -6.48 -3.50 24.91
C LEU A 376 -5.85 -3.24 26.28
N ALA A 377 -6.49 -2.44 27.14
CA ALA A 377 -6.03 -2.16 28.49
C ALA A 377 -5.93 -3.43 29.33
N ARG A 378 -6.94 -4.32 29.30
CA ARG A 378 -6.91 -5.61 30.00
C ARG A 378 -5.80 -6.53 29.50
N LYS A 379 -5.57 -6.59 28.18
CA LYS A 379 -4.45 -7.35 27.58
C LYS A 379 -3.10 -6.81 28.06
N HIS A 380 -2.88 -5.49 27.99
CA HIS A 380 -1.63 -4.89 28.43
C HIS A 380 -1.41 -5.01 29.95
N LEU A 381 -2.47 -4.88 30.73
CA LEU A 381 -2.42 -5.04 32.19
C LEU A 381 -2.17 -6.50 32.62
N SER A 382 -2.45 -7.49 31.76
CA SER A 382 -2.07 -8.89 32.02
C SER A 382 -0.58 -9.17 31.74
N PHE A 383 0.04 -8.39 30.85
CA PHE A 383 1.41 -8.62 30.41
C PHE A 383 2.46 -7.90 31.27
N SER A 384 2.18 -6.66 31.70
CA SER A 384 3.05 -5.94 32.65
C SER A 384 2.25 -4.96 33.51
N PRO A 385 2.18 -5.17 34.83
CA PRO A 385 1.53 -4.24 35.76
C PRO A 385 2.44 -3.06 36.17
N THR A 386 3.76 -3.17 36.02
CA THR A 386 4.72 -2.13 36.41
C THR A 386 5.03 -1.17 35.27
N PRO A 387 5.20 0.14 35.56
CA PRO A 387 5.55 1.13 34.54
C PRO A 387 6.95 0.85 34.01
N THR A 388 7.04 0.22 32.84
CA THR A 388 8.32 0.07 32.14
C THR A 388 8.59 1.35 31.36
N PRO A 389 9.72 2.05 31.60
CA PRO A 389 10.05 3.26 30.87
C PRO A 389 10.15 2.94 29.37
N GLY A 390 9.39 3.68 28.54
CA GLY A 390 9.36 3.53 27.08
C GLY A 390 8.18 2.73 26.52
N GLN A 391 7.35 2.09 27.34
CA GLN A 391 6.08 1.50 26.88
C GLN A 391 4.90 2.45 27.14
N PRO A 392 3.96 2.60 26.20
CA PRO A 392 2.80 3.45 26.40
C PRO A 392 1.97 2.92 27.57
N GLN A 393 1.67 3.79 28.51
CA GLN A 393 0.91 3.46 29.71
C GLN A 393 -0.57 3.37 29.35
N TYR A 394 -1.00 2.21 28.83
CA TYR A 394 -2.38 1.96 28.38
C TYR A 394 -3.45 2.35 29.43
N HIS A 395 -3.11 2.23 30.71
CA HIS A 395 -3.97 2.64 31.81
C HIS A 395 -4.13 4.17 31.93
N GLN A 396 -3.08 4.95 31.66
CA GLN A 396 -3.16 6.42 31.60
C GLN A 396 -3.96 6.87 30.38
N VAL A 397 -3.78 6.18 29.24
CA VAL A 397 -4.57 6.45 28.04
C VAL A 397 -6.05 6.20 28.29
N MET A 398 -6.38 5.07 28.93
CA MET A 398 -7.76 4.75 29.23
C MET A 398 -8.38 5.69 30.27
N TYR A 399 -7.61 6.02 31.30
CA TYR A 399 -7.99 6.99 32.32
C TYR A 399 -8.32 8.36 31.74
N THR A 400 -7.41 8.92 30.94
CA THR A 400 -7.59 10.23 30.31
C THR A 400 -8.75 10.24 29.30
N TRP A 401 -8.95 9.16 28.55
CA TRP A 401 -10.08 9.02 27.65
C TRP A 401 -11.43 8.99 28.38
N ARG A 402 -11.53 8.21 29.47
CA ARG A 402 -12.76 8.11 30.26
C ARG A 402 -13.09 9.39 31.01
N ILE A 403 -12.08 10.11 31.53
CA ILE A 403 -12.29 11.46 32.09
C ILE A 403 -12.85 12.40 31.04
N HIS A 404 -12.29 12.40 29.84
CA HIS A 404 -12.76 13.26 28.76
C HIS A 404 -14.23 12.99 28.40
N ASN A 405 -14.65 11.73 28.48
CA ASN A 405 -16.03 11.33 28.20
C ASN A 405 -16.95 11.37 29.44
N ASN A 406 -16.50 11.96 30.56
CA ASN A 406 -17.22 12.04 31.84
C ASN A 406 -17.61 10.68 32.46
N ASP A 407 -17.01 9.57 32.03
CA ASP A 407 -17.22 8.26 32.64
C ASP A 407 -16.21 8.01 33.76
N PHE A 408 -16.42 8.68 34.89
CA PHE A 408 -15.57 8.57 36.08
C PHE A 408 -15.71 7.19 36.76
N ARG A 409 -16.84 6.50 36.55
CA ARG A 409 -17.12 5.20 37.15
C ARG A 409 -16.32 4.11 36.46
N GLY A 410 -16.37 4.05 35.13
CA GLY A 410 -15.53 3.16 34.35
C GLY A 410 -14.04 3.43 34.60
N ALA A 411 -13.63 4.70 34.68
CA ALA A 411 -12.23 5.05 34.94
C ALA A 411 -11.73 4.44 36.26
N SER A 412 -12.56 4.50 37.29
CA SER A 412 -12.23 3.99 38.63
C SER A 412 -12.11 2.46 38.66
N GLU A 413 -12.91 1.72 37.89
CA GLU A 413 -12.82 0.26 37.79
C GLU A 413 -11.46 -0.23 37.27
N ILE A 414 -10.93 0.43 36.23
CA ILE A 414 -9.62 0.05 35.63
C ILE A 414 -8.48 0.41 36.56
N LEU A 415 -8.55 1.57 37.21
CA LEU A 415 -7.57 1.98 38.21
C LEU A 415 -7.54 1.01 39.40
N PHE A 416 -8.70 0.52 39.83
CA PHE A 416 -8.81 -0.49 40.88
C PHE A 416 -8.27 -1.86 40.42
N GLU A 417 -8.59 -2.31 39.20
CA GLU A 417 -8.06 -3.56 38.62
C GLU A 417 -6.53 -3.52 38.52
N ARG A 418 -5.96 -2.36 38.16
CA ARG A 418 -4.51 -2.13 38.16
C ARG A 418 -3.93 -2.16 39.56
N LEU A 419 -4.56 -1.49 40.52
CA LEU A 419 -4.12 -1.45 41.90
C LEU A 419 -4.08 -2.84 42.52
N GLN A 420 -5.11 -3.65 42.28
CA GLN A 420 -5.16 -5.03 42.73
C GLN A 420 -4.03 -5.86 42.10
N ARG A 421 -3.76 -5.70 40.81
CA ARG A 421 -2.64 -6.41 40.15
C ARG A 421 -1.27 -5.96 40.64
N LEU A 422 -1.06 -4.66 40.88
CA LEU A 422 0.19 -4.13 41.45
C LEU A 422 0.48 -4.71 42.84
N ARG A 423 -0.56 -4.86 43.68
CA ARG A 423 -0.44 -5.49 45.01
C ARG A 423 -0.03 -6.96 44.92
N HIS A 424 -0.45 -7.67 43.88
CA HIS A 424 -0.17 -9.09 43.70
C HIS A 424 1.08 -9.38 42.86
N SER A 425 1.56 -8.46 42.02
CA SER A 425 2.53 -8.80 40.97
C SER A 425 3.99 -8.70 41.37
N THR A 426 4.36 -8.01 42.45
CA THR A 426 5.79 -7.73 42.69
C THR A 426 6.11 -7.42 44.15
N ALA A 427 7.03 -8.19 44.74
CA ALA A 427 7.60 -7.93 46.07
C ALA A 427 8.39 -6.61 46.16
N LYS A 428 8.83 -6.05 45.01
CA LYS A 428 9.57 -4.77 44.93
C LYS A 428 8.70 -3.52 45.14
N VAL A 429 7.38 -3.61 44.97
CA VAL A 429 6.45 -2.48 45.17
C VAL A 429 6.24 -2.17 46.66
N PHE A 430 6.68 -3.06 47.54
CA PHE A 430 6.69 -2.86 49.00
C PHE A 430 7.98 -2.19 49.50
N GLU A 431 8.93 -1.84 48.61
CA GLU A 431 10.07 -1.00 48.99
C GLU A 431 9.57 0.40 49.36
N PRO A 432 10.08 1.01 50.45
CA PRO A 432 9.59 2.28 50.98
C PRO A 432 9.76 3.47 50.02
N ASP A 433 10.65 3.34 49.04
CA ASP A 433 11.00 4.39 48.07
C ASP A 433 10.06 4.42 46.84
N ASP A 434 9.23 3.40 46.64
CA ASP A 434 8.35 3.32 45.46
C ASP A 434 7.01 4.02 45.73
N GLU A 435 6.86 5.30 45.36
CA GLU A 435 5.64 6.10 45.54
C GLU A 435 4.47 5.68 44.63
N THR A 436 4.72 4.82 43.64
CA THR A 436 3.75 4.46 42.59
C THR A 436 2.42 3.89 43.10
N LEU A 437 2.44 3.13 44.19
CA LEU A 437 1.23 2.55 44.80
C LEU A 437 0.41 3.61 45.56
N VAL A 438 1.07 4.55 46.23
CA VAL A 438 0.42 5.69 46.90
C VAL A 438 -0.18 6.64 45.87
N GLU A 439 0.55 6.95 44.80
CA GLU A 439 0.04 7.72 43.66
C GLU A 439 -1.19 7.06 43.03
N ALA A 440 -1.18 5.74 42.85
CA ALA A 440 -2.32 5.01 42.30
C ALA A 440 -3.58 5.09 43.18
N TYR A 441 -3.44 4.97 44.51
CA TYR A 441 -4.54 5.19 45.44
C TYR A 441 -5.04 6.64 45.40
N LEU A 442 -4.16 7.62 45.35
CA LEU A 442 -4.54 9.03 45.29
C LEU A 442 -5.32 9.35 44.02
N VAL A 443 -4.87 8.86 42.86
CA VAL A 443 -5.60 9.03 41.60
C VAL A 443 -6.98 8.36 41.69
N LEU A 444 -7.06 7.14 42.24
CA LEU A 444 -8.33 6.43 42.42
C LEU A 444 -9.29 7.14 43.40
N ILE A 445 -8.77 7.68 44.50
CA ILE A 445 -9.57 8.45 45.46
C ILE A 445 -10.10 9.71 44.79
N ASN A 446 -9.26 10.41 44.02
CA ASN A 446 -9.66 11.62 43.32
C ASN A 446 -10.71 11.32 42.24
N THR A 447 -10.62 10.21 41.51
CA THR A 447 -11.64 9.84 40.50
C THR A 447 -12.96 9.45 41.13
N LEU A 448 -12.93 8.67 42.21
CA LEU A 448 -14.13 8.28 42.95
C LEU A 448 -14.78 9.47 43.66
N ALA A 449 -13.99 10.46 44.07
CA ALA A 449 -14.51 11.70 44.63
C ALA A 449 -15.16 12.61 43.57
N CYS A 450 -14.72 12.52 42.31
CA CYS A 450 -15.38 13.17 41.18
C CYS A 450 -16.71 12.49 40.79
N CYS A 451 -16.90 11.21 41.15
CA CYS A 451 -18.21 10.57 41.10
C CYS A 451 -19.10 11.19 42.21
N GLY A 452 -20.36 11.52 41.88
CA GLY A 452 -21.33 11.99 42.87
C GLY A 452 -21.48 10.98 44.03
N LYS A 453 -21.92 11.47 45.19
CA LYS A 453 -22.02 10.67 46.44
C LYS A 453 -22.80 9.35 46.27
N ASP A 454 -23.71 9.28 45.31
CA ASP A 454 -24.57 8.11 45.05
C ASP A 454 -23.99 7.14 44.00
N GLU A 455 -22.97 7.55 43.22
CA GLU A 455 -22.37 6.75 42.14
C GLU A 455 -20.94 6.29 42.43
N GLY A 456 -20.39 6.62 43.61
CA GLY A 456 -19.02 6.29 44.04
C GLY A 456 -18.81 4.84 44.48
N TRP A 457 -19.26 3.88 43.66
CA TRP A 457 -19.09 2.45 43.91
C TRP A 457 -18.57 1.68 42.69
N ILE A 458 -17.60 0.80 42.92
CA ILE A 458 -16.97 -0.03 41.89
C ILE A 458 -17.42 -1.48 42.06
N LEU A 459 -17.71 -2.17 40.95
CA LEU A 459 -17.86 -3.63 40.92
C LEU A 459 -16.49 -4.27 40.73
N ALA A 460 -15.85 -4.63 41.84
CA ALA A 460 -14.59 -5.36 41.77
C ALA A 460 -14.85 -6.86 41.58
N ASP A 461 -14.31 -7.43 40.51
CA ASP A 461 -14.12 -8.88 40.42
C ASP A 461 -12.99 -9.26 41.38
N ARG A 462 -13.29 -10.13 42.36
CA ARG A 462 -12.31 -10.61 43.35
C ARG A 462 -11.26 -11.47 42.63
N VAL A 463 -10.07 -10.92 42.37
CA VAL A 463 -8.87 -11.72 42.10
C VAL A 463 -8.36 -12.18 43.46
N GLU A 464 -8.84 -13.33 43.94
CA GLU A 464 -8.35 -13.92 45.18
C GLU A 464 -7.59 -15.23 44.93
N GLU A 465 -6.37 -15.25 45.48
CA GLU A 465 -5.78 -16.38 46.21
C GLU A 465 -5.46 -17.67 45.44
N GLU A 466 -4.84 -17.60 44.26
CA GLU A 466 -4.29 -18.81 43.61
C GLU A 466 -2.81 -19.10 43.90
N TYR A 467 -2.14 -18.33 44.78
CA TYR A 467 -0.71 -18.52 45.05
C TYR A 467 -0.34 -18.94 46.48
N GLN A 468 -1.30 -19.22 47.37
CA GLN A 468 -0.99 -19.78 48.68
C GLN A 468 -1.79 -21.05 48.97
N ARG A 469 -1.02 -22.15 49.08
CA ARG A 469 -1.39 -23.51 49.49
C ARG A 469 -2.30 -24.28 48.53
N GLY A 470 -1.66 -25.19 47.80
CA GLY A 470 -2.29 -26.25 47.01
C GLY A 470 -3.19 -27.16 47.85
N LYS A 471 -4.46 -26.77 48.00
CA LYS A 471 -5.59 -27.67 48.24
C LYS A 471 -6.68 -27.33 47.24
N SER A 472 -6.74 -28.15 46.19
CA SER A 472 -7.90 -28.31 45.32
C SER A 472 -9.13 -28.63 46.18
N VAL A 473 -10.06 -27.69 46.29
CA VAL A 473 -11.43 -27.97 46.72
C VAL A 473 -12.38 -27.28 45.74
N SER A 474 -12.96 -28.12 44.90
CA SER A 474 -14.22 -27.98 44.14
C SER A 474 -14.64 -26.58 43.69
N ALA A 475 -14.59 -26.41 42.37
CA ALA A 475 -15.41 -25.48 41.62
C ALA A 475 -16.89 -25.51 42.06
N SER A 476 -17.50 -24.31 42.12
CA SER A 476 -18.92 -23.99 42.28
C SER A 476 -19.27 -23.27 43.58
N HIS A 477 -18.84 -22.02 43.71
CA HIS A 477 -19.66 -20.94 44.29
C HIS A 477 -19.26 -19.64 43.60
N GLY A 478 -20.24 -18.95 43.01
CA GLY A 478 -20.03 -17.83 42.08
C GLY A 478 -19.08 -16.77 42.62
N LYS A 479 -18.20 -16.27 41.75
CA LYS A 479 -17.39 -15.05 41.97
C LYS A 479 -18.34 -13.90 42.32
N LYS A 480 -18.63 -13.70 43.61
CA LYS A 480 -19.49 -12.61 44.06
C LYS A 480 -18.69 -11.31 43.91
N ARG A 481 -19.06 -10.52 42.90
CA ARG A 481 -18.58 -9.14 42.70
C ARG A 481 -18.76 -8.37 44.00
N ARG A 482 -17.67 -7.80 44.54
CA ARG A 482 -17.72 -6.98 45.75
C ARG A 482 -17.92 -5.53 45.34
N ILE A 483 -18.87 -4.87 45.99
CA ILE A 483 -19.06 -3.42 45.87
C ILE A 483 -17.97 -2.78 46.73
N VAL A 484 -17.05 -2.06 46.09
CA VAL A 484 -16.01 -1.29 46.78
C VAL A 484 -16.46 0.16 46.83
N THR A 485 -16.60 0.70 48.04
CA THR A 485 -16.98 2.10 48.26
C THR A 485 -15.76 2.99 48.47
N LEU A 486 -15.94 4.30 48.30
CA LEU A 486 -14.89 5.29 48.54
C LEU A 486 -14.31 5.22 49.96
N GLU A 487 -15.12 4.86 50.95
CA GLU A 487 -14.68 4.68 52.34
C GLU A 487 -13.75 3.47 52.51
N ASP A 488 -14.01 2.38 51.76
CA ASP A 488 -13.17 1.19 51.79
C ASP A 488 -11.80 1.47 51.16
N VAL A 489 -11.76 2.18 50.03
CA VAL A 489 -10.49 2.58 49.38
C VAL A 489 -9.67 3.51 50.27
N ARG A 490 -10.30 4.43 51.00
CA ARG A 490 -9.61 5.31 51.97
C ARG A 490 -9.02 4.53 53.14
N LYS A 491 -9.72 3.52 53.66
CA LYS A 491 -9.20 2.64 54.71
C LYS A 491 -8.01 1.84 54.23
N GLU A 492 -8.08 1.29 53.02
CA GLU A 492 -6.96 0.55 52.42
C GLU A 492 -5.74 1.45 52.17
N TYR A 493 -5.96 2.69 51.72
CA TYR A 493 -4.89 3.67 51.57
C TYR A 493 -4.21 4.01 52.90
N GLN A 494 -5.00 4.24 53.96
CA GLN A 494 -4.47 4.51 55.29
C GLN A 494 -3.65 3.34 55.82
N ALA A 495 -4.13 2.11 55.62
CA ALA A 495 -3.40 0.91 56.03
C ALA A 495 -2.05 0.76 55.31
N GLU A 496 -1.95 1.14 54.04
CA GLU A 496 -0.66 1.12 53.32
C GLU A 496 0.29 2.26 53.77
N LEU A 497 -0.23 3.42 54.13
CA LEU A 497 0.58 4.49 54.74
C LEU A 497 1.11 4.06 56.11
N ASP A 498 0.27 3.46 56.94
CA ASP A 498 0.65 2.96 58.26
C ASP A 498 1.75 1.89 58.11
N ARG A 499 1.58 0.95 57.17
CA ARG A 499 2.58 -0.09 56.84
C ARG A 499 3.92 0.49 56.38
N ARG A 500 3.92 1.52 55.53
CA ARG A 500 5.14 2.22 55.09
C ARG A 500 5.84 2.91 56.26
N SER A 501 5.07 3.54 57.14
CA SER A 501 5.61 4.21 58.33
C SER A 501 6.28 3.21 59.28
N GLU A 502 5.70 2.01 59.44
CA GLU A 502 6.27 0.93 60.25
C GLU A 502 7.56 0.37 59.64
N MET A 503 7.59 0.17 58.32
CA MET A 503 8.80 -0.24 57.61
C MET A 503 9.92 0.80 57.70
N GLN A 504 9.62 2.10 57.55
CA GLN A 504 10.61 3.17 57.72
C GLN A 504 11.14 3.28 59.16
N GLN A 505 10.30 2.95 60.15
CA GLN A 505 10.69 2.87 61.56
C GLN A 505 11.42 1.57 61.91
N GLY A 506 11.67 0.68 60.94
CA GLY A 506 12.40 -0.59 61.12
C GLY A 506 11.61 -1.66 61.86
N ARG A 507 10.29 -1.49 62.03
CA ARG A 507 9.39 -2.49 62.61
C ARG A 507 8.79 -3.31 61.48
N PHE A 508 9.48 -4.40 61.12
CA PHE A 508 8.91 -5.38 60.20
C PHE A 508 7.79 -6.15 60.92
N ALA A 509 6.54 -5.92 60.54
CA ALA A 509 5.46 -6.79 60.95
C ALA A 509 5.68 -8.18 60.33
N LEU A 510 6.25 -9.10 61.11
CA LEU A 510 6.24 -10.54 60.82
C LEU A 510 4.78 -10.97 60.77
N THR A 511 4.27 -11.20 59.56
CA THR A 511 2.95 -11.79 59.37
C THR A 511 2.92 -13.14 60.08
N THR A 512 2.03 -13.27 61.05
CA THR A 512 1.77 -14.50 61.81
C THR A 512 1.18 -15.58 60.90
N SER A 513 2.03 -16.29 60.16
CA SER A 513 1.65 -17.53 59.47
C SER A 513 2.68 -18.67 59.59
N ASP A 514 3.76 -18.48 60.34
CA ASP A 514 4.68 -19.56 60.68
C ASP A 514 4.28 -20.15 62.04
N GLU A 515 3.17 -20.88 62.06
CA GLU A 515 3.04 -21.98 63.03
C GLU A 515 4.05 -23.06 62.62
N MET A 516 5.16 -23.09 63.35
CA MET A 516 6.08 -24.22 63.37
C MET A 516 5.31 -25.48 63.79
N ASP A 517 4.98 -26.35 62.84
CA ASP A 517 4.72 -27.76 63.13
C ASP A 517 6.07 -28.43 63.46
N MET A 518 6.43 -28.37 64.74
CA MET A 518 7.35 -29.32 65.35
C MET A 518 6.57 -30.58 65.72
N PHE A 519 7.05 -31.71 65.17
CA PHE A 519 6.76 -33.13 65.43
C PHE A 519 6.05 -33.90 64.32
#